data_AF-A0A1Q3K2W9-F1
#
_entry.id   AF-A0A1Q3K2W9-F1
#
_cell.length_a   1.000
_cell.length_b   1.000
_cell.length_c   1.000
_cell.angle_alpha   90.00
_cell.angle_beta   90.00
_cell.angle_gamma   90.00
#
_symmetry.space_group_name_H-M   'P 1'
#
loop_
_entity.id
_entity.type
_entity.pdbx_description
1 polymer ?
#
loop_
_entity_poly.entity_id
_entity_poly.type
_entity_poly.pdbx_seq_one_letter_code
_entity_poly.pdbx_strand_id
1 'polypeptide(L)'
;MRLRIHQIGELVGIFLLLASTAAQLFYLEPLKREIEMRLVAFNMQQSAQIQLRTAYENQLALLKVMNAPAEQISGTQAQRDKVVAHYKTSDGDIADVVMEKEKVEGYMEIIVIVLFALGSMLAGLGRLIEFQTAARLQRG
;
A
#
# COMPACT_ATOMS: atom_id res chain seq x y z
N MET A 1 22.81 -39.03 -11.23
CA MET A 1 23.59 -38.07 -10.40
C MET A 1 22.89 -37.92 -9.06
N ARG A 2 23.59 -38.09 -7.94
CA ARG A 2 23.01 -37.94 -6.59
C ARG A 2 23.50 -36.61 -6.02
N LEU A 3 22.60 -35.64 -5.87
CA LEU A 3 22.93 -34.31 -5.35
C LEU A 3 23.38 -34.42 -3.89
N ARG A 4 24.41 -33.64 -3.53
CA ARG A 4 24.87 -33.55 -2.14
C ARG A 4 23.94 -32.64 -1.34
N ILE A 5 23.88 -32.85 -0.02
CA ILE A 5 22.96 -32.12 0.88
C ILE A 5 23.14 -30.59 0.77
N HIS A 6 24.36 -30.08 0.63
CA HIS A 6 24.60 -28.63 0.47
C HIS A 6 24.09 -28.07 -0.87
N GLN A 7 24.07 -28.87 -1.94
CA GLN A 7 23.51 -28.48 -3.25
C GLN A 7 21.99 -28.45 -3.22
N ILE A 8 21.37 -29.35 -2.45
CA ILE A 8 19.93 -29.31 -2.19
C ILE A 8 19.59 -28.04 -1.39
N GLY A 9 20.38 -27.73 -0.36
CA GLY A 9 20.24 -26.49 0.40
C GLY A 9 20.37 -25.24 -0.47
N GLU A 10 21.33 -25.22 -1.39
CA GLU A 10 21.49 -24.13 -2.35
C GLU A 10 20.28 -23.96 -3.26
N LEU A 11 19.79 -25.05 -3.86
CA LEU A 11 18.60 -25.03 -4.74
C LEU A 11 17.35 -24.55 -4.00
N VAL A 12 17.14 -25.01 -2.77
CA VAL A 12 16.05 -24.52 -1.92
C VAL A 12 16.23 -23.04 -1.62
N GLY A 13 17.45 -22.60 -1.32
CA GLY A 13 17.75 -21.18 -1.09
C GLY A 13 17.43 -20.31 -2.32
N ILE A 14 17.86 -20.73 -3.50
CA ILE A 14 17.56 -20.05 -4.77
C ILE A 14 16.06 -20.00 -5.03
N PHE A 15 15.35 -21.10 -4.80
CA PHE A 15 13.90 -21.15 -4.95
C PHE A 15 13.20 -20.12 -4.04
N LEU A 16 13.61 -20.03 -2.77
CA LEU A 16 13.05 -19.05 -1.82
C LEU A 16 13.36 -17.61 -2.22
N LEU A 17 14.55 -17.35 -2.77
CA LEU A 17 14.90 -16.02 -3.30
C LEU A 17 14.01 -15.65 -4.48
N LEU A 18 13.83 -16.55 -5.43
CA LEU A 18 12.95 -16.34 -6.58
C LEU A 18 11.50 -16.14 -6.14
N ALA A 19 11.03 -16.92 -5.16
CA ALA A 19 9.69 -16.77 -4.59
C ALA A 19 9.52 -15.41 -3.88
N SER A 20 10.52 -14.95 -3.14
CA SER A 20 10.53 -13.61 -2.54
C SER A 20 10.46 -12.50 -3.59
N THR A 21 11.29 -12.57 -4.64
CA THR A 21 11.25 -11.59 -5.74
C THR A 21 9.92 -11.60 -6.49
N ALA A 22 9.34 -12.78 -6.73
CA ALA A 22 8.03 -12.90 -7.35
C ALA A 22 6.93 -12.31 -6.45
N ALA A 23 6.95 -12.60 -5.14
CA ALA A 23 6.01 -12.03 -4.19
C ALA A 23 6.10 -10.50 -4.12
N GLN A 24 7.32 -9.96 -4.17
CA GLN A 24 7.56 -8.51 -4.23
C GLN A 24 6.91 -7.87 -5.46
N LEU A 25 7.22 -8.38 -6.66
CA LEU A 25 6.80 -7.78 -7.93
C LEU A 25 5.31 -7.96 -8.22
N PHE A 26 4.75 -9.13 -7.90
CA PHE A 26 3.39 -9.49 -8.31
C PHE A 26 2.33 -9.25 -7.24
N TYR A 27 2.72 -9.06 -5.97
CA TYR A 27 1.76 -8.87 -4.88
C TYR A 27 2.04 -7.61 -4.08
N LEU A 28 3.26 -7.41 -3.58
CA LEU A 28 3.54 -6.27 -2.69
C LEU A 28 3.50 -4.93 -3.43
N GLU A 29 4.23 -4.81 -4.55
CA GLU A 29 4.29 -3.57 -5.32
C GLU A 29 2.92 -3.13 -5.87
N PRO A 30 2.11 -4.02 -6.48
CA PRO A 30 0.76 -3.66 -6.90
C PRO A 30 -0.13 -3.20 -5.75
N LEU A 31 -0.04 -3.85 -4.58
CA LEU A 31 -0.84 -3.51 -3.42
C LEU A 31 -0.47 -2.13 -2.85
N LYS A 32 0.84 -1.86 -2.70
CA LYS A 32 1.38 -0.54 -2.31
C LYS A 32 0.87 0.56 -3.23
N ARG A 33 0.99 0.35 -4.55
CA ARG A 33 0.52 1.31 -5.55
C ARG A 33 -0.98 1.56 -5.48
N GLU A 34 -1.79 0.53 -5.23
CA GLU A 34 -3.23 0.69 -5.09
C GLU A 34 -3.59 1.53 -3.87
N ILE A 35 -2.94 1.27 -2.72
CA ILE A 35 -3.11 2.04 -1.48
C ILE A 35 -2.74 3.51 -1.72
N GLU A 36 -1.57 3.76 -2.32
CA GLU A 36 -1.12 5.12 -2.66
C GLU A 36 -2.13 5.85 -3.55
N MET A 37 -2.63 5.22 -4.61
CA MET A 37 -3.62 5.82 -5.50
C MET A 37 -4.92 6.16 -4.77
N ARG A 38 -5.37 5.30 -3.84
CA ARG A 38 -6.55 5.56 -3.02
C ARG A 38 -6.33 6.72 -2.05
N LEU A 39 -5.16 6.79 -1.42
CA LEU A 39 -4.78 7.91 -0.55
C LEU A 39 -4.71 9.24 -1.31
N VAL A 40 -4.18 9.24 -2.54
CA VAL A 40 -4.17 10.42 -3.41
C VAL A 40 -5.59 10.85 -3.78
N ALA A 41 -6.46 9.91 -4.18
CA ALA A 41 -7.85 10.20 -4.50
C ALA A 41 -8.60 10.77 -3.28
N PHE A 42 -8.36 10.21 -2.10
CA PHE A 42 -8.92 10.69 -0.83
C PHE A 42 -8.46 12.11 -0.49
N ASN A 43 -7.18 12.41 -0.63
CA ASN A 43 -6.66 13.76 -0.42
C ASN A 43 -7.32 14.77 -1.38
N MET A 44 -7.48 14.38 -2.65
CA MET A 44 -8.16 15.21 -3.65
C MET A 44 -9.64 15.44 -3.31
N GLN A 45 -10.33 14.42 -2.79
CA GLN A 45 -11.70 14.54 -2.29
C GLN A 45 -11.81 15.46 -1.07
N GLN A 46 -10.92 15.35 -0.09
CA GLN A 46 -10.89 16.28 1.06
C GLN A 46 -10.66 17.72 0.62
N SER A 47 -9.72 17.94 -0.31
CA SER A 47 -9.47 19.28 -0.86
C SER A 47 -10.72 19.84 -1.56
N ALA A 48 -11.40 19.02 -2.37
CA ALA A 48 -12.65 19.41 -3.00
C ALA A 48 -13.77 19.69 -1.98
N GLN A 49 -13.90 18.88 -0.93
CA GLN A 49 -14.85 19.09 0.15
C GLN A 49 -14.62 20.44 0.85
N ILE A 50 -13.37 20.78 1.17
CA ILE A 50 -13.00 22.05 1.80
C ILE A 50 -13.33 23.23 0.87
N GLN A 51 -13.00 23.13 -0.41
CA GLN A 51 -13.29 24.18 -1.39
C GLN A 51 -14.80 24.41 -1.56
N LEU A 52 -15.58 23.34 -1.72
CA LEU A 52 -17.04 23.42 -1.85
C LEU A 52 -17.68 23.98 -0.59
N ARG A 53 -17.25 23.51 0.58
CA ARG A 53 -17.72 24.03 1.86
C ARG A 53 -17.46 25.53 1.97
N THR A 54 -16.25 25.96 1.62
CA THR A 54 -15.86 27.39 1.65
C THR A 54 -16.68 28.22 0.66
N ALA A 55 -16.94 27.70 -0.54
CA ALA A 55 -17.76 28.37 -1.55
C ALA A 55 -19.21 28.59 -1.04
N TYR A 56 -19.82 27.57 -0.45
CA TYR A 56 -21.15 27.68 0.16
C TYR A 56 -21.16 28.62 1.38
N GLU A 57 -20.12 28.59 2.22
CA GLU A 57 -19.99 29.51 3.37
C GLU A 57 -19.90 30.97 2.90
N ASN A 58 -19.13 31.24 1.84
CA ASN A 58 -19.05 32.57 1.22
C ASN A 58 -20.39 33.00 0.60
N GLN A 59 -21.07 32.10 -0.12
CA GLN A 59 -22.38 32.38 -0.70
C GLN A 59 -23.41 32.70 0.40
N LEU A 60 -23.44 31.92 1.48
CA LEU A 60 -24.32 32.17 2.63
C LEU A 60 -24.00 33.50 3.32
N ALA A 61 -22.73 33.86 3.45
CA ALA A 61 -22.33 35.15 4.00
C ALA A 61 -22.84 36.30 3.13
N LEU A 62 -22.70 36.20 1.80
CA LEU A 62 -23.22 37.20 0.86
C LEU A 62 -24.74 37.32 0.93
N LEU A 63 -25.47 36.20 0.92
CA LEU A 63 -26.93 36.18 1.04
C LEU A 63 -27.40 36.86 2.34
N LYS A 64 -26.68 36.65 3.45
CA LYS A 64 -26.97 37.33 4.73
C LYS A 64 -26.71 38.84 4.65
N VAL A 65 -25.61 39.27 4.05
CA VAL A 65 -25.29 40.69 3.86
C VAL A 65 -26.33 41.38 2.96
N MET A 66 -26.86 40.66 1.97
CA MET A 66 -27.89 41.16 1.06
C MET A 66 -29.32 41.11 1.63
N ASN A 67 -29.52 40.66 2.88
CA ASN A 67 -30.85 40.42 3.46
C ASN A 67 -31.74 39.57 2.54
N ALA A 68 -31.17 38.54 1.92
CA ALA A 68 -31.91 37.63 1.05
C ALA A 68 -33.03 36.90 1.83
N PRO A 69 -34.11 36.47 1.15
CA PRO A 69 -35.21 35.74 1.79
C PRO A 69 -34.73 34.51 2.57
N ALA A 70 -35.35 34.24 3.72
CA ALA A 70 -35.00 33.11 4.59
C ALA A 70 -35.07 31.74 3.88
N GLU A 71 -35.96 31.60 2.88
CA GLU A 71 -36.04 30.43 2.00
C GLU A 71 -34.78 30.22 1.16
N GLN A 72 -34.17 31.27 0.63
CA GLN A 72 -32.93 31.15 -0.15
C GLN A 72 -31.73 30.80 0.73
N ILE A 73 -31.67 31.35 1.94
CA ILE A 73 -30.61 31.04 2.92
C ILE A 73 -30.72 29.58 3.36
N SER A 74 -31.92 29.13 3.74
CA SER A 74 -32.15 27.74 4.17
C SER A 74 -31.96 26.73 3.03
N GLY A 75 -32.38 27.05 1.81
CA GLY A 75 -32.15 26.21 0.63
C GLY A 75 -30.66 26.04 0.31
N THR A 76 -29.89 27.13 0.38
CA THR A 76 -28.42 27.09 0.17
C THR A 76 -27.73 26.30 1.28
N GLN A 77 -28.20 26.43 2.53
CA GLN A 77 -27.68 25.68 3.66
C GLN A 77 -27.97 24.17 3.55
N ALA A 78 -29.17 23.80 3.13
CA ALA A 78 -29.54 22.40 2.89
C ALA A 78 -28.73 21.78 1.73
N GLN A 79 -28.45 22.53 0.67
CA GLN A 79 -27.59 22.08 -0.42
C GLN A 79 -26.15 21.83 0.05
N ARG A 80 -25.57 22.78 0.80
CA ARG A 80 -24.25 22.60 1.43
C ARG A 80 -24.21 21.32 2.25
N ASP A 81 -25.18 21.13 3.14
CA ASP A 81 -25.20 19.98 4.06
C ASP A 81 -25.33 18.65 3.30
N LYS A 82 -26.16 18.62 2.24
CA LYS A 82 -26.30 17.47 1.36
C LYS A 82 -24.98 17.13 0.63
N VAL A 83 -24.30 18.14 0.09
CA VAL A 83 -23.03 17.95 -0.64
C VAL A 83 -21.92 17.50 0.32
N VAL A 84 -21.78 18.15 1.48
CA VAL A 84 -20.75 17.79 2.48
C VAL A 84 -20.98 16.40 3.06
N ALA A 85 -22.24 15.98 3.27
CA ALA A 85 -22.57 14.64 3.73
C ALA A 85 -22.10 13.54 2.77
N HIS A 86 -22.20 13.78 1.45
CA HIS A 86 -21.74 12.83 0.43
C HIS A 86 -20.23 12.54 0.53
N TYR A 87 -19.43 13.56 0.81
CA TYR A 87 -17.99 13.41 1.02
C TYR A 87 -17.68 12.64 2.30
N LYS A 88 -18.37 12.88 3.43
CA LYS A 88 -18.13 12.15 4.68
C LYS A 88 -18.35 10.65 4.56
N THR A 89 -19.38 10.23 3.83
CA THR A 89 -19.64 8.80 3.57
C THR A 89 -18.53 8.20 2.70
N SER A 90 -18.17 8.89 1.62
CA SER A 90 -17.10 8.45 0.71
C SER A 90 -15.74 8.36 1.41
N ASP A 91 -15.46 9.28 2.32
CA ASP A 91 -14.24 9.32 3.13
C ASP A 91 -14.13 8.10 4.05
N GLY A 92 -15.24 7.69 4.69
CA GLY A 92 -15.29 6.50 5.54
C GLY A 92 -15.05 5.21 4.76
N ASP A 93 -15.71 5.05 3.61
CA ASP A 93 -15.57 3.86 2.76
C ASP A 93 -14.13 3.68 2.25
N ILE A 94 -13.45 4.78 1.90
CA ILE A 94 -12.04 4.72 1.46
C ILE A 94 -11.12 4.39 2.62
N ALA A 95 -11.35 4.98 3.79
CA ALA A 95 -10.54 4.71 4.98
C ALA A 95 -10.57 3.24 5.39
N ASP A 96 -11.75 2.61 5.36
CA ASP A 96 -11.90 1.19 5.69
C ASP A 96 -11.14 0.30 4.70
N VAL A 97 -11.27 0.56 3.40
CA VAL A 97 -10.58 -0.22 2.36
C VAL A 97 -9.06 -0.05 2.41
N VAL A 98 -8.58 1.18 2.65
CA VAL A 98 -7.13 1.44 2.81
C VAL A 98 -6.60 0.71 4.04
N MET A 99 -7.27 0.80 5.18
CA MET A 99 -6.84 0.16 6.42
C MET A 99 -6.83 -1.38 6.32
N GLU A 100 -7.76 -1.97 5.59
CA GLU A 100 -7.74 -3.41 5.32
C GLU A 100 -6.55 -3.81 4.44
N LYS A 101 -6.30 -3.06 3.35
CA LYS A 101 -5.21 -3.34 2.41
C LYS A 101 -3.83 -3.10 3.02
N GLU A 102 -3.65 -2.09 3.87
CA GLU A 102 -2.40 -1.83 4.60
C GLU A 102 -2.03 -3.01 5.52
N LYS A 103 -3.01 -3.65 6.17
CA LYS A 103 -2.75 -4.84 6.98
C LYS A 103 -2.24 -6.00 6.12
N VAL A 104 -2.86 -6.22 4.97
CA VAL A 104 -2.44 -7.26 4.01
C VAL A 104 -1.05 -6.97 3.47
N GLU A 105 -0.74 -5.72 3.18
CA GLU A 105 0.59 -5.26 2.77
C GLU A 105 1.65 -5.61 3.82
N GLY A 106 1.40 -5.29 5.08
CA GLY A 106 2.33 -5.60 6.17
C GLY A 106 2.62 -7.10 6.31
N TYR A 107 1.59 -7.95 6.20
CA TYR A 107 1.80 -9.40 6.22
C TYR A 107 2.62 -9.89 5.02
N MET A 108 2.33 -9.39 3.82
CA MET A 108 3.08 -9.75 2.62
C MET A 108 4.54 -9.28 2.68
N GLU A 109 4.80 -8.10 3.26
CA GLU A 109 6.16 -7.59 3.44
C GLU A 109 6.97 -8.50 4.36
N ILE A 110 6.38 -8.93 5.48
CA ILE A 110 7.01 -9.90 6.39
C ILE A 110 7.32 -11.22 5.66
N ILE A 111 6.38 -11.74 4.87
CA ILE A 111 6.60 -12.97 4.10
C ILE A 111 7.77 -12.80 3.13
N VAL A 112 7.81 -11.70 2.38
CA VAL A 112 8.89 -11.42 1.42
C VAL A 112 10.25 -11.36 2.14
N ILE A 113 10.32 -10.69 3.29
CA ILE A 113 11.54 -10.58 4.10
C ILE A 113 12.01 -11.94 4.60
N VAL A 114 11.10 -12.76 5.13
CA VAL A 114 11.42 -14.10 5.64
C VAL A 114 11.93 -15.01 4.51
N LEU A 115 11.24 -15.01 3.36
CA LEU A 115 11.67 -15.78 2.20
C LEU A 115 13.04 -15.33 1.70
N PHE A 116 13.28 -14.02 1.64
CA PHE A 116 14.56 -13.46 1.23
C PHE A 116 15.70 -13.85 2.18
N ALA A 117 15.49 -13.69 3.48
CA ALA A 117 16.50 -13.98 4.50
C ALA A 117 16.86 -15.47 4.54
N LEU A 118 15.86 -16.34 4.54
CA LEU A 118 16.07 -17.79 4.52
C LEU A 118 16.71 -18.25 3.20
N GLY A 119 16.24 -17.71 2.08
CA GLY A 119 16.80 -18.00 0.76
C GLY A 119 18.28 -17.62 0.65
N SER A 120 18.62 -16.40 1.08
CA SER A 120 19.99 -15.88 1.10
C SER A 120 20.90 -16.74 1.96
N MET A 121 20.44 -17.13 3.15
CA MET A 121 21.20 -17.96 4.07
C MET A 121 21.49 -19.34 3.48
N LEU A 122 20.46 -20.02 2.96
CA LEU A 122 20.58 -21.38 2.42
C LEU A 122 21.42 -21.41 1.12
N ALA A 123 21.21 -20.46 0.21
CA ALA A 123 22.01 -20.33 -0.99
C ALA A 123 23.48 -19.98 -0.68
N GLY A 124 23.69 -19.03 0.25
CA GLY A 124 25.02 -18.61 0.67
C GLY A 124 25.83 -19.72 1.34
N LEU A 125 25.19 -20.50 2.23
CA LEU A 125 25.84 -21.63 2.91
C LEU A 125 26.20 -22.75 1.93
N GLY A 126 25.32 -23.09 0.99
CA GLY A 126 25.60 -24.09 -0.04
C GLY A 126 26.83 -23.71 -0.88
N ARG A 127 26.86 -22.46 -1.35
CA ARG A 127 27.95 -21.94 -2.18
C ARG A 127 29.28 -21.80 -1.43
N LEU A 128 29.24 -21.42 -0.15
CA LEU A 128 30.43 -21.34 0.70
C LEU A 128 31.07 -22.73 0.89
N ILE A 129 30.25 -23.77 1.12
CA ILE A 129 30.73 -25.15 1.28
C ILE A 129 31.38 -25.64 -0.03
N GLU A 130 30.77 -25.35 -1.19
CA GLU A 130 31.37 -25.69 -2.48
C GLU A 130 32.74 -25.02 -2.66
N PHE A 131 32.87 -23.73 -2.39
CA PHE A 131 34.16 -23.03 -2.46
C PHE A 131 35.21 -23.59 -1.52
N GLN A 132 34.85 -23.93 -0.29
CA GLN A 132 35.80 -24.53 0.66
C GLN A 132 36.25 -25.93 0.21
N THR A 133 35.35 -26.74 -0.34
CA THR A 133 35.73 -28.06 -0.87
C THR A 133 36.63 -27.94 -2.11
N ALA A 134 36.34 -27.01 -3.02
CA ALA A 134 37.17 -26.75 -4.18
C ALA A 134 38.57 -26.24 -3.80
N ALA A 135 38.65 -25.31 -2.84
CA ALA A 135 39.92 -24.75 -2.37
C ALA A 135 40.81 -25.79 -1.66
N ARG A 136 40.22 -26.80 -0.99
CA ARG A 136 40.99 -27.90 -0.39
C ARG A 136 41.53 -28.87 -1.44
N LEU A 137 40.77 -29.14 -2.50
CA LEU A 137 41.20 -30.02 -3.61
C LEU A 137 42.34 -29.42 -4.44
N GLN A 138 42.47 -28.09 -4.51
CA GLN A 138 43.59 -27.44 -5.21
C GLN A 138 44.89 -27.38 -4.40
N ARG A 139 44.84 -27.66 -3.09
CA ARG A 139 46.01 -27.58 -2.17
C ARG A 139 46.60 -28.94 -1.80
N GLY A 140 45.97 -30.05 -2.19
CA GLY A 140 46.48 -31.42 -2.02
C GLY A 140 46.95 -31.97 -3.34
#